data_AF-X0YKE7-F1
#
_entry.id   AF-X0YKE7-F1
#
_cell.length_a   1.000
_cell.length_b   1.000
_cell.length_c   1.000
_cell.angle_alpha   90.00
_cell.angle_beta   90.00
_cell.angle_gamma   90.00
#
_symmetry.space_group_name_H-M   'P 1'
#
loop_
_entity.id
_entity.type
_entity.pdbx_description
1 polymer ?
#
loop_
_entity_poly.entity_id
_entity_poly.type
_entity_poly.pdbx_seq_one_letter_code
_entity_poly.pdbx_strand_id
1 'polypeptide(L)'
;MSHKITGPSNYYVRKLIRDLWKTKIKIWRKISKKLKGSRKNIVSPNLYRINKKTKENDIVVIPGKVLGMGELDHTITIACLDCSKSARQKIESSGSNLISI
;
A
#
# COMPACT_ATOMS: atom_id res chain seq x y z
N MET A 1 -21.28 -23.19 12.04
CA MET A 1 -21.19 -22.53 10.71
C MET A 1 -19.74 -22.27 10.36
N SER A 2 -19.18 -23.00 9.39
CA SER A 2 -17.79 -22.82 8.97
C SER A 2 -17.66 -21.57 8.08
N HIS A 3 -17.17 -20.46 8.63
CA HIS A 3 -16.81 -19.28 7.82
C HIS A 3 -15.64 -19.61 6.90
N LYS A 4 -15.96 -19.98 5.66
CA LYS A 4 -15.00 -20.31 4.59
C LYS A 4 -14.41 -19.00 4.03
N ILE A 5 -13.09 -18.92 4.07
CA ILE A 5 -12.16 -17.89 3.55
C ILE A 5 -12.83 -16.58 3.07
N THR A 6 -12.91 -15.59 3.97
CA THR A 6 -13.26 -14.19 3.67
C THR A 6 -12.07 -13.48 3.00
N GLY A 7 -11.85 -13.77 1.71
CA GLY A 7 -10.98 -12.95 0.87
C GLY A 7 -11.65 -11.60 0.51
N PRO A 8 -10.90 -10.64 -0.02
CA PRO A 8 -11.47 -9.35 -0.42
C PRO A 8 -12.57 -9.52 -1.48
N SER A 9 -13.69 -8.82 -1.28
CA SER A 9 -14.85 -8.83 -2.20
C SER A 9 -14.54 -8.18 -3.55
N ASN A 10 -13.54 -7.30 -3.62
CA ASN A 10 -13.15 -6.61 -4.85
C ASN A 10 -12.40 -7.57 -5.81
N TYR A 11 -12.89 -7.66 -7.05
CA TYR A 11 -12.31 -8.47 -8.12
C TYR A 11 -10.86 -8.07 -8.45
N TYR A 12 -10.58 -6.76 -8.58
CA TYR A 12 -9.26 -6.24 -8.95
C TYR A 12 -8.21 -6.62 -7.90
N VAL A 13 -8.56 -6.49 -6.62
CA VAL A 13 -7.68 -6.90 -5.51
C VAL A 13 -7.43 -8.41 -5.54
N ARG A 14 -8.45 -9.23 -5.80
CA ARG A 14 -8.26 -10.68 -5.96
C ARG A 14 -7.37 -11.03 -7.13
N LYS A 15 -7.49 -10.32 -8.26
CA LYS A 15 -6.64 -10.51 -9.44
C LYS A 15 -5.19 -10.14 -9.13
N LEU A 16 -4.97 -8.96 -8.55
CA LEU A 16 -3.65 -8.50 -8.08
C LEU A 16 -2.99 -9.51 -7.14
N ILE A 17 -3.71 -10.03 -6.15
CA ILE A 17 -3.17 -11.05 -5.22
C ILE A 17 -2.67 -12.29 -5.98
N ARG A 18 -3.41 -12.76 -6.98
CA ARG A 18 -3.02 -13.92 -7.80
C ARG A 18 -1.79 -13.59 -8.65
N ASP A 19 -1.77 -12.43 -9.28
CA ASP A 19 -0.67 -12.04 -10.16
C ASP A 19 0.63 -11.86 -9.37
N LEU A 20 0.57 -11.17 -8.22
CA LEU A 20 1.70 -11.05 -7.30
C LEU A 20 2.18 -12.40 -6.77
N TRP A 21 1.28 -13.35 -6.49
CA TRP A 21 1.66 -14.70 -6.06
C TRP A 21 2.37 -15.50 -7.16
N LYS A 22 1.93 -15.35 -8.41
CA LYS A 22 2.51 -16.04 -9.58
C LYS A 22 3.94 -15.61 -9.90
N THR A 23 4.35 -14.40 -9.53
CA THR A 23 5.72 -13.92 -9.76
C THR A 23 6.81 -14.78 -9.10
N LYS A 24 6.46 -15.60 -8.09
CA LYS A 24 7.39 -16.44 -7.30
C LYS A 24 8.52 -15.68 -6.56
N ILE A 25 8.54 -14.35 -6.58
CA ILE A 25 9.50 -13.53 -5.83
C ILE A 25 9.06 -13.39 -4.37
N LYS A 26 10.00 -13.50 -3.42
CA LYS A 26 9.74 -13.47 -1.98
C LYS A 26 8.98 -12.20 -1.53
N ILE A 27 9.35 -11.03 -2.05
CA ILE A 27 8.71 -9.76 -1.67
C ILE A 27 7.25 -9.68 -2.11
N TRP A 28 6.96 -10.04 -3.37
CA TRP A 28 5.59 -10.03 -3.91
C TRP A 28 4.70 -11.07 -3.26
N ARG A 29 5.24 -12.25 -2.91
CA ARG A 29 4.51 -13.25 -2.11
C ARG A 29 4.18 -12.75 -0.70
N LYS A 30 5.05 -11.93 -0.09
CA LYS A 30 4.78 -11.32 1.22
C LYS A 30 3.69 -10.25 1.11
N ILE A 31 3.73 -9.43 0.08
CA ILE A 31 2.72 -8.41 -0.22
C ILE A 31 1.36 -9.08 -0.49
N SER A 32 1.31 -10.10 -1.34
CA SER A 32 0.05 -10.78 -1.66
C SER A 32 -0.55 -11.51 -0.47
N LYS A 33 0.27 -12.09 0.43
CA LYS A 33 -0.20 -12.63 1.72
C LYS A 33 -0.82 -11.54 2.60
N LYS A 34 -0.22 -10.35 2.68
CA LYS A 34 -0.77 -9.22 3.44
C LYS A 34 -2.11 -8.74 2.87
N LEU A 35 -2.20 -8.64 1.55
CA LEU A 35 -3.42 -8.25 0.83
C LEU A 35 -4.55 -9.28 0.95
N LYS A 36 -4.21 -10.57 1.05
CA LYS A 36 -5.17 -11.66 1.26
C LYS A 36 -5.77 -11.68 2.67
N GLY A 37 -5.13 -11.00 3.64
CA GLY A 37 -5.57 -10.98 5.03
C GLY A 37 -6.92 -10.30 5.26
N SER A 38 -7.47 -10.45 6.46
CA SER A 38 -8.66 -9.71 6.89
C SER A 38 -8.41 -8.20 6.87
N ARG A 39 -9.45 -7.39 6.64
CA ARG A 39 -9.36 -5.92 6.62
C ARG A 39 -8.67 -5.34 7.86
N LYS A 40 -8.84 -5.96 9.03
CA LYS A 40 -8.18 -5.54 10.29
C LYS A 40 -6.66 -5.66 10.25
N ASN A 41 -6.12 -6.54 9.39
CA ASN A 41 -4.68 -6.80 9.26
C ASN A 41 -4.05 -6.01 8.10
N ILE A 42 -4.85 -5.30 7.29
CA ILE A 42 -4.34 -4.44 6.22
C ILE A 42 -3.69 -3.22 6.86
N VAL A 43 -2.50 -2.88 6.38
CA VAL A 43 -1.72 -1.78 6.95
C VAL A 43 -2.24 -0.47 6.37
N SER A 44 -2.54 0.47 7.26
CA SER A 44 -2.89 1.85 6.88
C SER A 44 -1.88 2.82 7.48
N PRO A 45 -0.71 3.03 6.85
CA PRO A 45 0.32 3.92 7.38
C PRO A 45 -0.02 5.38 7.11
N ASN A 46 0.44 6.25 8.01
CA ASN A 46 0.36 7.70 7.87
C ASN A 46 1.63 8.25 7.22
N LEU A 47 1.54 9.39 6.54
CA LEU A 47 2.69 10.06 5.90
C LEU A 47 3.86 10.27 6.88
N TYR A 48 3.59 10.69 8.13
CA TYR A 48 4.63 10.83 9.16
C TYR A 48 5.46 9.55 9.37
N ARG A 49 4.78 8.38 9.40
CA ARG A 49 5.45 7.08 9.57
C ARG A 49 6.26 6.68 8.35
N ILE A 50 5.83 7.11 7.16
CA ILE A 50 6.55 6.87 5.90
C ILE A 50 7.80 7.74 5.90
N ASN A 51 7.64 9.06 6.09
CA ASN A 51 8.71 10.04 6.15
C ASN A 51 9.85 9.61 7.08
N LYS A 52 9.52 9.19 8.31
CA LYS A 52 10.52 8.74 9.30
C LYS A 52 11.32 7.50 8.88
N LYS A 53 10.80 6.69 7.95
CA LYS A 53 11.37 5.39 7.55
C LYS A 53 11.96 5.38 6.15
N THR A 54 11.86 6.47 5.41
CA THR A 54 12.32 6.58 4.03
C THR A 54 13.41 7.64 3.94
N LYS A 55 14.21 7.53 2.88
CA LYS A 55 15.18 8.53 2.44
C LYS A 55 14.78 9.06 1.07
N GLU A 56 15.46 10.10 0.63
CA GLU A 56 15.27 10.69 -0.70
C GLU A 56 15.43 9.64 -1.81
N ASN A 57 14.54 9.67 -2.80
CA ASN A 57 14.43 8.73 -3.91
C ASN A 57 14.11 7.26 -3.55
N ASP A 58 13.66 6.98 -2.33
CA ASP A 58 13.21 5.63 -1.97
C ASP A 58 11.89 5.24 -2.67
N ILE A 59 11.78 3.95 -2.97
CA ILE A 59 10.56 3.33 -3.51
C ILE A 59 9.90 2.50 -2.41
N VAL A 60 8.66 2.85 -2.06
CA VAL A 60 7.91 2.21 -0.99
C VAL A 60 6.65 1.54 -1.53
N VAL A 61 6.48 0.26 -1.23
CA VAL A 61 5.26 -0.49 -1.55
C VAL A 61 4.42 -0.70 -0.29
N ILE A 62 3.18 -0.24 -0.34
CA ILE A 62 2.24 -0.28 0.78
C ILE A 62 1.07 -1.20 0.40
N PRO A 63 0.94 -2.38 1.04
CA PRO A 63 -0.14 -3.33 0.79
C PRO A 63 -1.44 -2.89 1.51
N GLY A 64 -1.94 -1.69 1.19
CA GLY A 64 -3.08 -1.09 1.87
C GLY A 64 -3.26 0.40 1.53
N LYS A 65 -3.96 1.11 2.44
CA LYS A 65 -4.37 2.50 2.24
C LYS A 65 -3.46 3.50 2.96
N VAL A 66 -2.98 4.53 2.29
CA VAL A 66 -2.19 5.59 2.93
C VAL A 66 -3.09 6.71 3.47
N LEU A 67 -2.77 7.20 4.67
CA LEU A 67 -3.50 8.26 5.36
C LEU A 67 -2.67 9.55 5.45
N GLY A 68 -3.31 10.70 5.31
CA GLY A 68 -2.66 12.02 5.13
C GLY A 68 -2.16 12.72 6.40
N MET A 69 -1.90 12.00 7.49
CA MET A 69 -1.38 12.61 8.73
C MET A 69 0.16 12.75 8.66
N GLY A 70 0.66 13.97 8.90
CA GLY A 70 2.07 14.35 8.72
C GLY A 70 2.35 14.96 7.36
N GLU A 71 3.63 15.22 7.09
CA GLU A 71 4.17 15.80 5.86
C GLU A 71 5.34 14.94 5.35
N LEU A 72 5.71 15.16 4.09
CA LEU A 72 6.85 14.51 3.45
C LEU A 72 7.89 15.60 3.18
N ASP A 73 9.09 15.41 3.74
CA ASP A 73 10.17 16.42 3.65
C ASP A 73 11.10 16.14 2.45
N HIS A 74 10.98 14.97 1.84
CA HIS A 74 11.81 14.52 0.73
C HIS A 74 10.99 13.79 -0.34
N THR A 75 11.52 13.74 -1.55
CA THR A 75 10.89 13.11 -2.71
C THR A 75 10.98 11.59 -2.60
N ILE A 76 9.85 10.91 -2.69
CA ILE A 76 9.76 9.44 -2.70
C ILE A 76 8.76 8.94 -3.72
N THR A 77 8.86 7.66 -4.08
CA THR A 77 7.86 6.97 -4.91
C THR A 77 7.05 6.02 -4.05
N ILE A 78 5.75 6.28 -3.92
CA ILE A 78 4.83 5.46 -3.12
C ILE A 78 3.92 4.65 -4.04
N ALA A 79 3.97 3.34 -3.91
CA ALA A 79 3.03 2.40 -4.54
C ALA A 79 2.00 1.92 -3.51
N CYS A 80 0.76 2.41 -3.57
CA CYS A 80 -0.33 2.09 -2.63
C CYS A 80 -1.54 1.44 -3.34
N LEU A 81 -2.38 0.74 -2.58
CA LEU A 81 -3.65 0.21 -3.09
C LEU A 81 -4.71 1.31 -3.21
N ASP A 82 -4.70 2.21 -2.25
CA ASP A 82 -5.55 3.39 -2.20
C ASP A 82 -4.87 4.43 -1.30
N CYS A 83 -5.25 5.70 -1.45
CA CYS A 83 -4.65 6.79 -0.71
C CYS A 83 -5.75 7.83 -0.39
N SER A 84 -5.76 8.40 0.82
CA SER A 84 -6.77 9.41 1.19
C SER A 84 -6.62 10.68 0.35
N LYS A 85 -7.70 11.44 0.15
CA LYS A 85 -7.66 12.73 -0.58
C LYS A 85 -6.59 13.66 -0.01
N SER A 86 -6.54 13.78 1.31
CA SER A 86 -5.52 14.55 2.02
C SER A 86 -4.09 14.02 1.84
N ALA A 87 -3.91 12.70 1.78
CA ALA A 87 -2.59 12.11 1.53
C ALA A 87 -2.14 12.43 0.11
N ARG A 88 -3.04 12.28 -0.87
CA ARG A 88 -2.75 12.54 -2.26
C ARG A 88 -2.28 13.98 -2.49
N GLN A 89 -3.02 14.96 -1.96
CA GLN A 89 -2.64 16.37 -2.05
C GLN A 89 -1.24 16.62 -1.49
N LYS A 90 -0.94 16.09 -0.30
CA LYS A 90 0.39 16.27 0.33
C LYS A 90 1.52 15.60 -0.44
N ILE A 91 1.26 14.41 -1.01
CA ILE A 91 2.24 13.69 -1.84
C ILE A 91 2.53 14.50 -3.12
N GLU A 92 1.48 14.99 -3.79
CA GLU A 92 1.61 15.85 -4.98
C GLU A 92 2.34 17.16 -4.65
N SER A 93 2.04 17.81 -3.51
CA SER A 93 2.75 19.02 -3.06
C SER A 93 4.24 18.79 -2.76
N SER A 94 4.61 17.61 -2.27
CA SER A 94 6.01 17.26 -2.00
C SER A 94 6.83 16.92 -3.25
N GLY A 95 6.22 16.90 -4.44
CA GLY A 95 6.87 16.43 -5.68
C GLY A 95 7.12 14.91 -5.70
N SER A 96 6.46 14.17 -4.82
CA SER A 96 6.59 12.71 -4.71
C SER A 96 5.68 12.01 -5.71
N ASN A 97 6.10 10.84 -6.19
CA ASN A 97 5.35 10.06 -7.17
C ASN A 97 4.39 9.10 -6.48
N LEU A 98 3.12 9.10 -6.93
CA LEU A 98 2.10 8.19 -6.44
C LEU A 98 1.70 7.16 -7.51
N ILE A 99 1.85 5.88 -7.19
CA ILE A 99 1.52 4.75 -8.06
C ILE A 99 0.42 3.92 -7.40
N SER A 100 -0.59 3.54 -8.17
CA SER A 100 -1.60 2.57 -7.74
C SER A 100 -1.17 1.15 -8.12
N ILE A 101 -1.35 0.19 -7.21
CA ILE A 101 -1.10 -1.24 -7.46
C ILE A 101 -2.37 -2.09 -7.51
#